data_AF-A0A328S5G2-F1
#
_entry.id   AF-A0A328S5G2-F1
#
_cell.length_a   1.000
_cell.length_b   1.000
_cell.length_c   1.000
_cell.angle_alpha   90.00
_cell.angle_beta   90.00
_cell.angle_gamma   90.00
#
_symmetry.space_group_name_H-M   'P 1'
#
loop_
_entity.id
_entity.type
_entity.pdbx_description
1 polymer ?
#
loop_
_entity_poly.entity_id
_entity_poly.type
_entity_poly.pdbx_seq_one_letter_code
_entity_poly.pdbx_strand_id
1 'polypeptide(L)'
;MEQLVDLILTCDISELNKMEFPINQRFGLKVKSKGVEHEFVLNIKDNSDKLLVIGAGFIAKDKIETFRNRPVFSRISWKFTQSTLYYNDSTRKIDNVDLRGGWGIGTLDDWYLEDIAEIVKIIADKIYEYNANNRYKNLMFYGSSMGGFMSIILATLVKNSVAIAEIPQLELRDMRTNWPPLKEQLFNGFTDEEIEEYSYRLNVMDLIKREKYIPNAYLLLDCSSANDFNKQYKPFFDRLGELPYVENNNYNKIRIRIEGKNEGHHQMSQMNLLDAIGNVELIMDAEKGKSLPARNTEVNEEFNQLSSTQQEMLLKYITGRIDIVNYGENNSVELLESSDAKLGYKKIGWIDPSEGSGITTQSLAGNLDLTVMCKNKGKLTISLRSMYYKGTDNNIFPIYLDFTRFTVNNKTIVDNSEVVWHNKPYRYTKKVKDNEIVKLHIEWLPFNKESYFKK
;
A
#
# COMPACT_ATOMS: atom_id res chain seq x y z
N MET A 1 -12.74 -2.44 -28.76
CA MET A 1 -11.81 -3.59 -28.69
C MET A 1 -11.23 -3.89 -30.07
N GLU A 2 -12.05 -3.99 -31.11
CA GLU A 2 -11.63 -4.24 -32.51
C GLU A 2 -10.56 -3.28 -33.05
N GLN A 3 -10.49 -2.06 -32.53
CA GLN A 3 -9.46 -1.07 -32.90
C GLN A 3 -8.12 -1.27 -32.18
N LEU A 4 -8.03 -2.19 -31.21
CA LEU A 4 -6.87 -2.38 -30.34
C LEU A 4 -6.10 -3.67 -30.61
N VAL A 5 -6.74 -4.64 -31.27
CA VAL A 5 -6.25 -6.02 -31.45
C VAL A 5 -6.83 -6.62 -32.72
N ASP A 6 -6.07 -7.50 -33.38
CA ASP A 6 -6.48 -8.17 -34.61
C ASP A 6 -7.29 -9.46 -34.36
N LEU A 7 -7.17 -10.03 -33.16
CA LEU A 7 -7.86 -11.25 -32.75
C LEU A 7 -8.71 -10.97 -31.51
N ILE A 8 -9.99 -11.36 -31.57
CA ILE A 8 -10.91 -11.33 -30.43
C ILE A 8 -11.48 -12.73 -30.25
N LEU A 9 -11.22 -13.31 -29.08
CA LEU A 9 -11.77 -14.58 -28.62
C LEU A 9 -13.08 -14.31 -27.87
N THR A 10 -14.06 -15.20 -28.01
CA THR A 10 -15.34 -15.10 -27.29
C THR A 10 -15.73 -16.48 -26.78
N CYS A 11 -16.18 -16.56 -25.53
CA CYS A 11 -16.66 -17.81 -24.93
C CYS A 11 -17.67 -17.54 -23.81
N ASP A 12 -18.38 -18.59 -23.39
CA ASP A 12 -19.04 -18.61 -22.09
C ASP A 12 -18.01 -18.90 -20.99
N ILE A 13 -18.26 -18.45 -19.76
CA ILE A 13 -17.33 -18.64 -18.63
C ILE A 13 -16.99 -20.12 -18.38
N SER A 14 -17.93 -21.03 -18.65
CA SER A 14 -17.77 -22.48 -18.50
C SER A 14 -16.81 -23.12 -19.52
N GLU A 15 -16.50 -22.40 -20.59
CA GLU A 15 -15.61 -22.85 -21.66
C GLU A 15 -14.23 -22.17 -21.60
N LEU A 16 -14.10 -21.11 -20.79
CA LEU A 16 -12.90 -20.29 -20.71
C LEU A 16 -11.64 -21.10 -20.40
N ASN A 17 -11.73 -22.11 -19.53
CA ASN A 17 -10.59 -22.97 -19.17
C ASN A 17 -10.10 -23.87 -20.32
N LYS A 18 -10.93 -24.12 -21.34
CA LYS A 18 -10.61 -24.95 -22.51
C LYS A 18 -10.05 -24.14 -23.68
N MET A 19 -10.17 -22.81 -23.65
CA MET A 19 -9.69 -21.95 -24.73
C MET A 19 -8.18 -21.96 -24.80
N GLU A 20 -7.59 -21.91 -25.98
CA GLU A 20 -6.16 -21.65 -26.16
C GLU A 20 -5.89 -20.15 -26.30
N PHE A 21 -4.85 -19.66 -25.62
CA PHE A 21 -4.50 -18.24 -25.61
C PHE A 21 -3.22 -17.97 -26.41
N PRO A 22 -3.22 -16.93 -27.27
CA PRO A 22 -2.00 -16.46 -27.90
C PRO A 22 -0.94 -16.06 -26.86
N ILE A 23 0.30 -16.45 -27.12
CA ILE A 23 1.49 -16.08 -26.34
C ILE A 23 2.30 -15.06 -27.13
N ASN A 24 2.88 -14.07 -26.44
CA ASN A 24 3.65 -12.96 -26.98
C ASN A 24 2.91 -12.11 -28.04
N GLN A 25 1.58 -12.18 -28.03
CA GLN A 25 0.70 -11.43 -28.91
C GLN A 25 -0.46 -10.86 -28.10
N ARG A 26 -0.82 -9.60 -28.39
CA ARG A 26 -1.99 -8.96 -27.78
C ARG A 26 -3.28 -9.44 -28.46
N PHE A 27 -4.28 -9.83 -27.67
CA PHE A 27 -5.58 -10.28 -28.17
C PHE A 27 -6.72 -9.77 -27.27
N GLY A 28 -7.93 -9.72 -27.82
CA GLY A 28 -9.16 -9.42 -27.09
C GLY A 28 -9.83 -10.69 -26.60
N LEU A 29 -10.51 -10.62 -25.47
CA LEU A 29 -11.30 -11.71 -24.92
C LEU A 29 -12.64 -11.16 -24.43
N LYS A 30 -13.72 -11.82 -24.83
CA LYS A 30 -15.08 -11.56 -24.37
C LYS A 30 -15.59 -12.81 -23.66
N VAL A 31 -15.91 -12.68 -22.37
CA VAL A 31 -16.42 -13.80 -21.56
C VAL A 31 -17.85 -13.49 -21.17
N LYS A 32 -18.78 -14.37 -21.55
CA LYS A 32 -20.18 -14.28 -21.15
C LYS A 32 -20.38 -14.98 -19.80
N SER A 33 -20.91 -14.24 -18.84
CA SER A 33 -21.28 -14.73 -17.50
C SER A 33 -22.65 -14.17 -17.15
N LYS A 34 -23.59 -15.03 -16.73
CA LYS A 34 -24.94 -14.63 -16.29
C LYS A 34 -25.68 -13.65 -17.24
N GLY A 35 -25.47 -13.79 -18.55
CA GLY A 35 -26.07 -12.93 -19.57
C GLY A 35 -25.34 -11.60 -19.83
N VAL A 36 -24.23 -11.33 -19.13
CA VAL A 36 -23.38 -10.15 -19.27
C VAL A 36 -22.11 -10.51 -20.02
N GLU A 37 -21.68 -9.64 -20.95
CA GLU A 37 -20.39 -9.77 -21.64
C GLU A 37 -19.32 -8.95 -20.91
N HIS A 38 -18.32 -9.64 -20.35
CA HIS A 38 -17.14 -9.05 -19.73
C HIS A 38 -16.01 -8.99 -20.76
N GLU A 39 -15.44 -7.80 -20.93
CA GLU A 39 -14.49 -7.52 -22.01
C GLU A 39 -13.09 -7.29 -21.49
N PHE A 40 -12.13 -7.95 -22.13
CA PHE A 40 -10.72 -7.93 -21.74
C PHE A 40 -9.80 -7.72 -22.95
N VAL A 41 -8.62 -7.16 -22.69
CA VAL A 41 -7.48 -7.23 -23.61
C VAL A 41 -6.33 -7.87 -22.86
N LEU A 42 -5.71 -8.88 -23.46
CA LEU A 42 -4.62 -9.65 -22.86
C LEU A 42 -3.36 -9.54 -23.69
N ASN A 43 -2.22 -9.66 -23.02
CA ASN A 43 -0.93 -9.92 -23.63
C ASN A 43 -0.15 -10.85 -22.68
N ILE A 44 -0.20 -12.14 -22.96
CA ILE A 44 0.49 -13.17 -22.17
C ILE A 44 1.89 -13.31 -22.73
N LYS A 45 2.89 -13.38 -21.86
CA LYS A 45 4.29 -13.56 -22.25
C LYS A 45 4.86 -14.83 -21.67
N ASP A 46 5.66 -15.53 -22.46
CA ASP A 46 6.38 -16.74 -22.03
C ASP A 46 7.54 -16.44 -21.07
N ASN A 47 8.03 -15.21 -21.06
CA ASN A 47 9.14 -14.77 -20.21
C ASN A 47 8.70 -14.03 -18.93
N SER A 48 7.41 -14.05 -18.59
CA SER A 48 6.88 -13.38 -17.39
C SER A 48 6.24 -14.37 -16.43
N ASP A 49 6.64 -14.32 -15.16
CA ASP A 49 6.04 -15.13 -14.08
C ASP A 49 4.88 -14.41 -13.35
N LYS A 50 4.57 -13.17 -13.74
CA LYS A 50 3.55 -12.30 -13.11
C LYS A 50 2.49 -11.84 -14.10
N LEU A 51 1.26 -11.69 -13.60
CA LEU A 51 0.15 -11.09 -14.35
C LEU A 51 -0.27 -9.78 -13.68
N LEU A 52 -0.11 -8.69 -14.43
CA LEU A 52 -0.61 -7.36 -14.05
C LEU A 52 -2.02 -7.16 -14.63
N VAL A 53 -3.00 -7.13 -13.76
CA VAL A 53 -4.41 -6.89 -14.06
C VAL A 53 -4.73 -5.40 -13.88
N ILE A 54 -5.14 -4.73 -14.95
CA ILE A 54 -5.26 -3.27 -15.00
C ILE A 54 -6.74 -2.87 -15.08
N GLY A 55 -7.17 -2.11 -14.07
CA GLY A 55 -8.55 -1.67 -13.94
C GLY A 55 -8.96 -0.53 -14.86
N ALA A 56 -10.25 -0.51 -15.19
CA ALA A 56 -10.85 0.58 -15.94
C ALA A 56 -10.73 1.92 -15.20
N GLY A 57 -10.71 2.99 -15.97
CA GLY A 57 -10.56 4.36 -15.49
C GLY A 57 -11.81 5.19 -15.77
N PHE A 58 -11.89 6.33 -15.11
CA PHE A 58 -13.00 7.26 -15.27
C PHE A 58 -13.00 7.89 -16.66
N ILE A 59 -14.15 7.98 -17.33
CA ILE A 59 -14.27 8.65 -18.63
C ILE A 59 -14.34 10.17 -18.41
N ALA A 60 -13.54 10.91 -19.18
CA ALA A 60 -13.66 12.37 -19.26
C ALA A 60 -15.02 12.79 -19.83
N LYS A 61 -15.60 13.90 -19.34
CA LYS A 61 -16.98 14.29 -19.65
C LYS A 61 -17.24 14.46 -21.16
N ASP A 62 -16.26 15.00 -21.87
CA ASP A 62 -16.26 15.22 -23.32
C ASP A 62 -16.18 13.91 -24.14
N LYS A 63 -15.83 12.79 -23.49
CA LYS A 63 -15.64 11.49 -24.14
C LYS A 63 -16.76 10.49 -23.83
N ILE A 64 -17.75 10.85 -23.00
CA ILE A 64 -18.85 9.97 -22.60
C ILE A 64 -19.58 9.42 -23.82
N GLU A 65 -20.03 10.28 -24.73
CA GLU A 65 -20.79 9.85 -25.92
C GLU A 65 -19.99 8.88 -26.80
N THR A 66 -18.67 9.09 -26.91
CA THR A 66 -17.79 8.21 -27.69
C THR A 66 -17.64 6.83 -27.06
N PHE A 67 -17.64 6.75 -25.73
CA PHE A 67 -17.35 5.52 -24.99
C PHE A 67 -18.55 4.89 -24.29
N ARG A 68 -19.75 5.49 -24.37
CA ARG A 68 -20.98 5.03 -23.69
C ARG A 68 -21.17 3.52 -23.84
N ASN A 69 -21.10 3.03 -25.08
CA ASN A 69 -21.30 1.61 -25.41
C ASN A 69 -20.01 0.90 -25.83
N ARG A 70 -18.83 1.46 -25.52
CA ARG A 70 -17.54 0.88 -25.92
C ARG A 70 -16.72 0.50 -24.70
N PRO A 71 -16.03 -0.65 -24.72
CA PRO A 71 -15.13 -0.99 -23.64
C PRO A 71 -13.98 0.02 -23.56
N VAL A 72 -13.61 0.40 -22.34
CA VAL A 72 -12.49 1.31 -22.08
C VAL A 72 -11.41 0.58 -21.30
N PHE A 73 -10.22 0.54 -21.88
CA PHE A 73 -9.04 -0.10 -21.28
C PHE A 73 -8.02 0.98 -20.92
N SER A 74 -7.87 1.26 -19.62
CA SER A 74 -6.93 2.27 -19.14
C SER A 74 -5.49 1.81 -19.34
N ARG A 75 -4.60 2.75 -19.66
CA ARG A 75 -3.15 2.50 -19.83
C ARG A 75 -2.80 1.46 -20.89
N ILE A 76 -3.69 1.19 -21.85
CA ILE A 76 -3.49 0.20 -22.92
C ILE A 76 -2.28 0.48 -23.84
N SER A 77 -1.87 1.76 -23.91
CA SER A 77 -0.69 2.20 -24.65
C SER A 77 0.62 1.99 -23.89
N TRP A 78 0.56 1.70 -22.59
CA TRP A 78 1.75 1.53 -21.77
C TRP A 78 2.38 0.16 -22.01
N LYS A 79 3.71 0.12 -21.87
CA LYS A 79 4.50 -1.10 -22.01
C LYS A 79 4.92 -1.56 -20.62
N PHE A 80 4.53 -2.78 -20.29
CA PHE A 80 4.90 -3.46 -19.05
C PHE A 80 5.82 -4.62 -19.37
N THR A 81 6.65 -5.04 -18.42
CA THR A 81 7.47 -6.27 -18.54
C THR A 81 6.66 -7.53 -18.24
N GLN A 82 5.60 -7.41 -17.44
CA GLN A 82 4.73 -8.52 -17.05
C GLN A 82 3.79 -8.94 -18.18
N SER A 83 3.18 -10.12 -18.05
CA SER A 83 1.92 -10.43 -18.73
C SER A 83 0.86 -9.43 -18.26
N THR A 84 -0.03 -8.99 -19.15
CA THR A 84 -1.04 -7.97 -18.81
C THR A 84 -2.44 -8.43 -19.17
N LEU A 85 -3.41 -8.11 -18.31
CA LEU A 85 -4.84 -8.26 -18.57
C LEU A 85 -5.53 -6.93 -18.22
N TYR A 86 -6.15 -6.30 -19.21
CA TYR A 86 -6.95 -5.09 -19.02
C TYR A 86 -8.41 -5.49 -19.02
N TYR A 87 -9.21 -4.97 -18.09
CA TYR A 87 -10.65 -5.23 -18.07
C TYR A 87 -11.45 -3.94 -18.22
N ASN A 88 -12.60 -4.06 -18.89
CA ASN A 88 -13.60 -3.01 -18.94
C ASN A 88 -14.49 -3.05 -17.69
N ASP A 89 -14.98 -1.89 -17.27
CA ASP A 89 -16.08 -1.79 -16.31
C ASP A 89 -17.42 -1.74 -17.07
N SER A 90 -18.10 -2.88 -17.13
CA SER A 90 -19.39 -3.05 -17.81
C SER A 90 -20.56 -2.42 -17.06
N THR A 91 -20.41 -2.02 -15.80
CA THR A 91 -21.48 -1.35 -15.03
C THR A 91 -21.92 -0.05 -15.69
N ARG A 92 -21.00 0.62 -16.41
CA ARG A 92 -21.27 1.86 -17.16
C ARG A 92 -22.21 1.66 -18.36
N LYS A 93 -22.45 0.41 -18.76
CA LYS A 93 -23.33 0.06 -19.88
C LYS A 93 -24.74 -0.32 -19.42
N ILE A 94 -24.99 -0.32 -18.11
CA ILE A 94 -26.31 -0.60 -17.55
C ILE A 94 -27.14 0.68 -17.73
N ASP A 95 -28.21 0.57 -18.51
CA ASP A 95 -29.21 1.62 -18.78
C ASP A 95 -28.68 2.95 -19.36
N ASN A 96 -29.60 3.91 -19.60
CA ASN A 96 -29.37 5.17 -20.32
C ASN A 96 -28.76 6.30 -19.44
N VAL A 97 -28.17 5.97 -18.29
CA VAL A 97 -27.53 6.98 -17.45
C VAL A 97 -26.06 7.09 -17.84
N ASP A 98 -25.62 8.32 -18.13
CA ASP A 98 -24.24 8.61 -18.54
C ASP A 98 -23.25 8.50 -17.37
N LEU A 99 -22.98 7.26 -16.95
CA LEU A 99 -21.96 6.99 -15.95
C LEU A 99 -20.55 7.13 -16.54
N ARG A 100 -19.80 8.04 -15.94
CA ARG A 100 -18.38 8.21 -16.20
C ARG A 100 -17.53 7.08 -15.59
N GLY A 101 -18.07 6.40 -14.58
CA GLY A 101 -17.43 5.31 -13.87
C GLY A 101 -18.50 4.46 -13.17
N GLY A 102 -18.33 3.14 -13.15
CA GLY A 102 -19.27 2.21 -12.53
C GLY A 102 -18.68 1.45 -11.34
N TRP A 103 -17.37 1.58 -11.06
CA TRP A 103 -16.68 0.87 -9.98
C TRP A 103 -16.89 -0.66 -9.98
N GLY A 104 -17.32 -1.23 -11.12
CA GLY A 104 -17.59 -2.67 -11.28
C GLY A 104 -18.69 -3.22 -10.36
N ILE A 105 -19.58 -2.37 -9.83
CA ILE A 105 -20.56 -2.81 -8.84
C ILE A 105 -21.73 -3.63 -9.43
N GLY A 106 -21.87 -3.61 -10.76
CA GLY A 106 -22.81 -4.44 -11.50
C GLY A 106 -24.26 -3.99 -11.38
N THR A 107 -25.18 -4.95 -11.36
CA THR A 107 -26.61 -4.76 -11.08
C THR A 107 -26.91 -5.15 -9.63
N LEU A 108 -28.17 -5.07 -9.20
CA LEU A 108 -28.60 -5.63 -7.91
C LEU A 108 -28.30 -7.14 -7.85
N ASP A 109 -28.73 -7.88 -8.87
CA ASP A 109 -28.63 -9.34 -8.92
C ASP A 109 -27.21 -9.85 -9.21
N ASP A 110 -26.37 -9.07 -9.88
CA ASP A 110 -25.07 -9.53 -10.35
C ASP A 110 -23.94 -8.53 -10.08
N TRP A 111 -22.91 -8.99 -9.38
CA TRP A 111 -21.76 -8.16 -9.01
C TRP A 111 -20.60 -8.38 -9.97
N TYR A 112 -20.34 -7.41 -10.85
CA TYR A 112 -19.38 -7.60 -11.93
C TYR A 112 -17.93 -7.80 -11.46
N LEU A 113 -17.50 -7.21 -10.33
CA LEU A 113 -16.16 -7.51 -9.79
C LEU A 113 -16.02 -8.95 -9.29
N GLU A 114 -17.11 -9.60 -8.87
CA GLU A 114 -17.08 -11.03 -8.51
C GLU A 114 -16.84 -11.90 -9.75
N ASP A 115 -17.57 -11.62 -10.82
CA ASP A 115 -17.39 -12.28 -12.12
C ASP A 115 -15.98 -12.03 -12.69
N ILE A 116 -15.50 -10.78 -12.65
CA ILE A 116 -14.14 -10.45 -13.09
C ILE A 116 -13.09 -11.18 -12.25
N ALA A 117 -13.29 -11.28 -10.93
CA ALA A 117 -12.40 -12.05 -10.06
C ALA A 117 -12.38 -13.54 -10.45
N GLU A 118 -13.53 -14.14 -10.77
CA GLU A 118 -13.62 -15.51 -11.25
C GLU A 118 -12.90 -15.71 -12.58
N ILE A 119 -13.16 -14.84 -13.56
CA ILE A 119 -12.53 -14.88 -14.88
C ILE A 119 -11.00 -14.76 -14.76
N VAL A 120 -10.51 -13.82 -13.94
CA VAL A 120 -9.08 -13.65 -13.70
C VAL A 120 -8.47 -14.90 -13.06
N LYS A 121 -9.15 -15.54 -12.09
CA LYS A 121 -8.69 -16.80 -11.50
C LYS A 121 -8.57 -17.92 -12.54
N ILE A 122 -9.58 -18.10 -13.39
CA ILE A 122 -9.56 -19.12 -14.46
C ILE A 122 -8.41 -18.87 -15.43
N ILE A 123 -8.22 -17.62 -15.87
CA ILE A 123 -7.12 -17.24 -16.76
C ILE A 123 -5.77 -17.51 -16.08
N ALA A 124 -5.63 -17.11 -14.82
CA ALA A 124 -4.42 -17.29 -14.04
C ALA A 124 -4.07 -18.77 -13.83
N ASP A 125 -5.05 -19.61 -13.50
CA ASP A 125 -4.89 -21.07 -13.35
C ASP A 125 -4.53 -21.75 -14.68
N LYS A 126 -4.92 -21.17 -15.82
CA LYS A 126 -4.54 -21.69 -17.14
C LYS A 126 -3.08 -21.35 -17.51
N ILE A 127 -2.63 -20.14 -17.20
CA ILE A 127 -1.32 -19.65 -17.66
C ILE A 127 -0.19 -19.90 -16.66
N TYR A 128 -0.49 -20.25 -15.41
CA TYR A 128 0.51 -20.49 -14.37
C TYR A 128 0.28 -21.81 -13.64
N GLU A 129 1.38 -22.41 -13.22
CA GLU A 129 1.36 -23.58 -12.34
C GLU A 129 1.31 -23.15 -10.87
N TYR A 130 0.27 -23.60 -10.18
CA TYR A 130 0.08 -23.34 -8.76
C TYR A 130 0.20 -24.61 -7.91
N ASN A 131 0.65 -24.41 -6.69
CA ASN A 131 0.60 -25.34 -5.58
C ASN A 131 -0.07 -24.65 -4.37
N ALA A 132 -0.20 -25.39 -3.27
CA ALA A 132 -0.87 -24.91 -2.05
C ALA A 132 -0.27 -23.60 -1.48
N ASN A 133 1.00 -23.29 -1.76
CA ASN A 133 1.73 -22.20 -1.14
C ASN A 133 1.90 -20.95 -2.03
N ASN A 134 1.67 -21.04 -3.33
CA ASN A 134 1.92 -19.94 -4.29
C ASN A 134 0.68 -19.47 -5.06
N ARG A 135 -0.49 -20.10 -4.86
CA ARG A 135 -1.70 -19.78 -5.62
C ARG A 135 -2.01 -18.29 -5.58
N TYR A 136 -2.07 -17.67 -6.76
CA TYR A 136 -2.33 -16.25 -7.01
C TYR A 136 -1.33 -15.24 -6.45
N LYS A 137 -0.22 -15.66 -5.83
CA LYS A 137 0.81 -14.74 -5.31
C LYS A 137 1.58 -13.97 -6.38
N ASN A 138 1.34 -14.25 -7.65
CA ASN A 138 1.92 -13.59 -8.81
C ASN A 138 0.92 -12.68 -9.55
N LEU A 139 -0.31 -12.54 -9.01
CA LEU A 139 -1.31 -11.63 -9.54
C LEU A 139 -1.18 -10.27 -8.86
N MET A 140 -1.10 -9.21 -9.68
CA MET A 140 -1.10 -7.83 -9.24
C MET A 140 -2.28 -7.09 -9.87
N PHE A 141 -3.18 -6.55 -9.08
CA PHE A 141 -4.26 -5.69 -9.51
C PHE A 141 -3.82 -4.24 -9.40
N TYR A 142 -3.90 -3.47 -10.48
CA TYR A 142 -3.51 -2.08 -10.50
C TYR A 142 -4.63 -1.18 -11.02
N GLY A 143 -4.80 -0.03 -10.36
CA GLY A 143 -5.60 1.07 -10.86
C GLY A 143 -5.46 2.33 -10.02
N SER A 144 -5.89 3.46 -10.60
CA SER A 144 -5.96 4.75 -9.91
C SER A 144 -7.41 5.15 -9.67
N SER A 145 -7.70 5.82 -8.56
CA SER A 145 -9.01 6.38 -8.25
C SER A 145 -10.07 5.26 -8.26
N MET A 146 -11.01 5.28 -9.21
CA MET A 146 -11.99 4.21 -9.44
C MET A 146 -11.31 2.85 -9.64
N GLY A 147 -10.25 2.81 -10.45
CA GLY A 147 -9.45 1.61 -10.66
C GLY A 147 -8.74 1.14 -9.39
N GLY A 148 -8.37 2.07 -8.51
CA GLY A 148 -7.76 1.76 -7.22
C GLY A 148 -8.74 1.07 -6.28
N PHE A 149 -9.97 1.57 -6.18
CA PHE A 149 -11.07 0.90 -5.47
C PHE A 149 -11.24 -0.55 -5.98
N MET A 150 -11.44 -0.71 -7.29
CA MET A 150 -11.66 -2.03 -7.88
C MET A 150 -10.48 -2.96 -7.66
N SER A 151 -9.24 -2.45 -7.69
CA SER A 151 -8.04 -3.26 -7.44
C SER A 151 -8.01 -3.84 -6.02
N ILE A 152 -8.42 -3.06 -5.02
CA ILE A 152 -8.47 -3.54 -3.62
C ILE A 152 -9.58 -4.56 -3.45
N ILE A 153 -10.75 -4.31 -4.05
CA ILE A 153 -11.87 -5.26 -4.06
C ILE A 153 -11.45 -6.59 -4.70
N LEU A 154 -10.86 -6.56 -5.90
CA LEU A 154 -10.39 -7.76 -6.59
C LEU A 154 -9.32 -8.50 -5.79
N ALA A 155 -8.37 -7.79 -5.17
CA ALA A 155 -7.37 -8.43 -4.30
C ALA A 155 -7.97 -9.04 -3.03
N THR A 156 -9.13 -8.55 -2.59
CA THR A 156 -9.87 -9.13 -1.45
C THR A 156 -10.59 -10.42 -1.87
N LEU A 157 -11.17 -10.44 -3.09
CA LEU A 157 -11.86 -11.60 -3.66
C LEU A 157 -10.90 -12.70 -4.16
N VAL A 158 -9.73 -12.30 -4.67
CA VAL A 158 -8.67 -13.20 -5.14
C VAL A 158 -7.56 -13.28 -4.09
N LYS A 159 -7.84 -14.03 -3.02
CA LYS A 159 -6.94 -14.15 -1.86
C LYS A 159 -5.50 -14.52 -2.28
N ASN A 160 -4.52 -13.95 -1.57
CA ASN A 160 -3.07 -14.02 -1.81
C ASN A 160 -2.52 -13.19 -2.97
N SER A 161 -3.38 -12.57 -3.80
CA SER A 161 -2.94 -11.57 -4.78
C SER A 161 -2.57 -10.23 -4.12
N VAL A 162 -2.07 -9.29 -4.93
CA VAL A 162 -1.65 -7.95 -4.48
C VAL A 162 -2.44 -6.87 -5.20
N ALA A 163 -2.97 -5.87 -4.47
CA ALA A 163 -3.44 -4.61 -5.04
C ALA A 163 -2.33 -3.56 -5.05
N ILE A 164 -2.26 -2.76 -6.11
CA ILE A 164 -1.46 -1.54 -6.22
C ILE A 164 -2.47 -0.44 -6.55
N ALA A 165 -2.94 0.24 -5.51
CA ALA A 165 -4.07 1.14 -5.59
C ALA A 165 -3.62 2.57 -5.38
N GLU A 166 -3.71 3.36 -6.45
CA GLU A 166 -3.28 4.75 -6.45
C GLU A 166 -4.46 5.69 -6.17
N ILE A 167 -4.33 6.58 -5.20
CA ILE A 167 -5.35 7.54 -4.75
C ILE A 167 -6.77 6.94 -4.76
N PRO A 168 -6.97 5.73 -4.21
CA PRO A 168 -8.21 4.98 -4.40
C PRO A 168 -9.37 5.69 -3.70
N GLN A 169 -10.57 5.54 -4.24
CA GLN A 169 -11.74 5.60 -3.35
C GLN A 169 -11.81 4.31 -2.52
N LEU A 170 -12.34 4.43 -1.31
CA LEU A 170 -12.49 3.37 -0.32
C LEU A 170 -13.94 3.27 0.18
N GLU A 171 -14.73 4.34 0.02
CA GLU A 171 -16.18 4.42 0.28
C GLU A 171 -16.83 5.23 -0.84
N LEU A 172 -17.70 4.59 -1.61
CA LEU A 172 -18.33 5.20 -2.77
C LEU A 172 -19.42 6.21 -2.40
N ARG A 173 -20.11 6.03 -1.27
CA ARG A 173 -21.24 6.87 -0.84
C ARG A 173 -20.82 8.30 -0.49
N ASP A 174 -19.56 8.48 -0.09
CA ASP A 174 -19.01 9.80 0.24
C ASP A 174 -18.61 10.64 -0.99
N MET A 175 -18.72 10.07 -2.19
CA MET A 175 -18.42 10.75 -3.45
C MET A 175 -19.54 11.70 -3.88
N ARG A 176 -19.42 12.97 -3.51
CA ARG A 176 -20.42 14.02 -3.80
C ARG A 176 -20.95 14.04 -5.24
N THR A 177 -20.08 13.88 -6.24
CA THR A 177 -20.46 14.01 -7.66
C THR A 177 -20.83 12.70 -8.33
N ASN A 178 -20.30 11.58 -7.84
CA ASN A 178 -20.37 10.30 -8.54
C ASN A 178 -21.35 9.33 -7.87
N TRP A 179 -21.58 9.47 -6.56
CA TRP A 179 -22.56 8.65 -5.85
C TRP A 179 -23.99 8.89 -6.32
N PRO A 180 -24.51 10.13 -6.46
CA PRO A 180 -25.90 10.34 -6.86
C PRO A 180 -26.31 9.65 -8.17
N PRO A 181 -25.58 9.78 -9.30
CA PRO A 181 -25.96 9.07 -10.53
C PRO A 181 -25.79 7.55 -10.41
N LEU A 182 -24.84 7.07 -9.61
CA LEU A 182 -24.64 5.65 -9.36
C LEU A 182 -25.78 5.05 -8.51
N LYS A 183 -26.21 5.79 -7.48
CA LYS A 183 -27.37 5.45 -6.63
C LYS A 183 -28.65 5.44 -7.45
N GLU A 184 -28.87 6.47 -8.28
CA GLU A 184 -30.04 6.53 -9.15
C GLU A 184 -30.09 5.37 -10.15
N GLN A 185 -28.95 4.98 -10.73
CA GLN A 185 -28.96 3.91 -11.73
C GLN A 185 -29.25 2.53 -11.12
N LEU A 186 -28.69 2.24 -9.93
CA LEU A 186 -28.72 0.87 -9.39
C LEU A 186 -29.68 0.66 -8.24
N PHE A 187 -29.93 1.72 -7.47
CA PHE A 187 -30.69 1.67 -6.22
C PHE A 187 -31.89 2.64 -6.30
N ASN A 188 -32.45 2.84 -7.49
CA ASN A 188 -33.60 3.71 -7.66
C ASN A 188 -34.76 3.23 -6.78
N GLY A 189 -35.30 4.12 -5.96
CA GLY A 189 -36.39 3.81 -5.03
C GLY A 189 -35.98 3.03 -3.77
N PHE A 190 -34.70 2.67 -3.61
CA PHE A 190 -34.23 1.98 -2.40
C PHE A 190 -34.02 2.98 -1.25
N THR A 191 -34.33 2.55 -0.02
CA THR A 191 -33.94 3.26 1.21
C THR A 191 -32.45 3.06 1.52
N ASP A 192 -31.90 3.88 2.42
CA ASP A 192 -30.50 3.71 2.83
C ASP A 192 -30.28 2.38 3.57
N GLU A 193 -31.30 1.85 4.28
CA GLU A 193 -31.26 0.51 4.89
C GLU A 193 -31.20 -0.61 3.84
N GLU A 194 -31.99 -0.52 2.76
CA GLU A 194 -31.97 -1.52 1.68
C GLU A 194 -30.63 -1.50 0.94
N ILE A 195 -30.02 -0.33 0.77
CA ILE A 195 -28.68 -0.18 0.16
C ILE A 195 -27.59 -0.79 1.04
N GLU A 196 -27.77 -0.82 2.36
CA GLU A 196 -26.79 -1.38 3.28
C GLU A 196 -26.58 -2.89 3.06
N GLU A 197 -27.55 -3.61 2.50
CA GLU A 197 -27.39 -5.00 2.06
C GLU A 197 -26.29 -5.17 1.00
N TYR A 198 -25.96 -4.09 0.29
CA TYR A 198 -24.94 -4.03 -0.77
C TYR A 198 -23.67 -3.32 -0.32
N SER A 199 -23.49 -3.01 0.97
CA SER A 199 -22.36 -2.19 1.46
C SER A 199 -21.00 -2.79 1.12
N TYR A 200 -20.86 -4.12 1.09
CA TYR A 200 -19.64 -4.81 0.65
C TYR A 200 -19.25 -4.55 -0.82
N ARG A 201 -20.19 -4.08 -1.66
CA ARG A 201 -19.89 -3.66 -3.06
C ARG A 201 -19.46 -2.19 -3.13
N LEU A 202 -19.76 -1.41 -2.09
CA LEU A 202 -19.62 0.05 -2.07
C LEU A 202 -18.50 0.53 -1.12
N ASN A 203 -18.09 -0.31 -0.18
CA ASN A 203 -17.10 0.01 0.84
C ASN A 203 -16.08 -1.11 1.00
N VAL A 204 -14.80 -0.76 0.89
CA VAL A 204 -13.69 -1.72 0.99
C VAL A 204 -13.64 -2.38 2.37
N MET A 205 -13.87 -1.64 3.45
CA MET A 205 -13.89 -2.19 4.82
C MET A 205 -15.04 -3.18 5.01
N ASP A 206 -16.20 -2.93 4.41
CA ASP A 206 -17.36 -3.82 4.56
C ASP A 206 -17.13 -5.13 3.81
N LEU A 207 -16.47 -5.08 2.64
CA LEU A 207 -16.01 -6.30 1.97
C LEU A 207 -14.96 -7.07 2.79
N ILE A 208 -13.96 -6.37 3.30
CA ILE A 208 -12.90 -6.97 4.14
C ILE A 208 -13.54 -7.71 5.33
N LYS A 209 -14.51 -7.08 6.01
CA LYS A 209 -15.30 -7.69 7.11
C LYS A 209 -16.06 -8.92 6.64
N ARG A 210 -16.76 -8.85 5.51
CA ARG A 210 -17.53 -9.96 4.93
C ARG A 210 -16.65 -11.16 4.60
N GLU A 211 -15.54 -10.91 3.89
CA GLU A 211 -14.60 -11.95 3.47
C GLU A 211 -13.69 -12.46 4.58
N LYS A 212 -13.69 -11.77 5.73
CA LYS A 212 -12.76 -11.95 6.85
C LYS A 212 -11.31 -12.01 6.36
N TYR A 213 -11.00 -11.10 5.45
CA TYR A 213 -9.75 -11.12 4.69
C TYR A 213 -9.29 -9.71 4.40
N ILE A 214 -8.06 -9.40 4.81
CA ILE A 214 -7.38 -8.16 4.45
C ILE A 214 -6.52 -8.46 3.21
N PRO A 215 -6.69 -7.74 2.09
CA PRO A 215 -5.86 -7.97 0.91
C PRO A 215 -4.41 -7.56 1.16
N ASN A 216 -3.47 -8.18 0.43
CA ASN A 216 -2.17 -7.55 0.27
C ASN A 216 -2.36 -6.33 -0.64
N ALA A 217 -2.04 -5.15 -0.15
CA ALA A 217 -2.26 -3.92 -0.90
C ALA A 217 -1.10 -2.95 -0.72
N TYR A 218 -0.80 -2.19 -1.77
CA TYR A 218 0.08 -1.03 -1.77
C TYR A 218 -0.78 0.17 -2.12
N LEU A 219 -1.11 0.97 -1.12
CA LEU A 219 -1.89 2.19 -1.27
C LEU A 219 -0.93 3.34 -1.55
N LEU A 220 -1.01 3.94 -2.74
CA LEU A 220 -0.18 5.08 -3.16
C LEU A 220 -1.03 6.34 -3.03
N LEU A 221 -0.89 7.07 -1.92
CA LEU A 221 -1.84 8.09 -1.50
C LEU A 221 -1.27 9.50 -1.65
N ASP A 222 -2.06 10.43 -2.18
CA ASP A 222 -1.81 11.86 -2.02
C ASP A 222 -2.71 12.38 -0.89
N CYS A 223 -2.09 12.74 0.23
CA CYS A 223 -2.79 13.22 1.42
C CYS A 223 -3.04 14.73 1.43
N SER A 224 -2.62 15.47 0.40
CA SER A 224 -2.84 16.92 0.29
C SER A 224 -4.31 17.29 0.10
N SER A 225 -5.11 16.40 -0.51
CA SER A 225 -6.56 16.54 -0.65
C SER A 225 -7.24 16.31 0.70
N ALA A 226 -7.64 17.39 1.39
CA ALA A 226 -8.40 17.29 2.63
C ALA A 226 -9.71 16.50 2.47
N ASN A 227 -10.32 16.55 1.28
CA ASN A 227 -11.54 15.77 0.99
C ASN A 227 -11.24 14.27 0.97
N ASP A 228 -10.23 13.83 0.23
CA ASP A 228 -9.89 12.40 0.14
C ASP A 228 -9.35 11.88 1.46
N PHE A 229 -8.50 12.68 2.12
CA PHE A 229 -7.97 12.32 3.43
C PHE A 229 -9.08 12.09 4.46
N ASN A 230 -9.99 13.05 4.62
CA ASN A 230 -11.01 12.99 5.68
C ASN A 230 -12.15 12.03 5.38
N LYS A 231 -12.49 11.80 4.10
CA LYS A 231 -13.63 10.96 3.71
C LYS A 231 -13.26 9.56 3.28
N GLN A 232 -12.04 9.34 2.77
CA GLN A 232 -11.63 8.05 2.24
C GLN A 232 -10.59 7.42 3.15
N TYR A 233 -9.46 8.09 3.37
CA TYR A 233 -8.28 7.47 3.97
C TYR A 233 -8.39 7.36 5.50
N LYS A 234 -8.69 8.46 6.18
CA LYS A 234 -8.78 8.47 7.64
C LYS A 234 -9.85 7.49 8.15
N PRO A 235 -11.11 7.49 7.65
CA PRO A 235 -12.12 6.54 8.12
C PRO A 235 -11.75 5.09 7.84
N PHE A 236 -11.11 4.82 6.70
CA PHE A 236 -10.62 3.49 6.37
C PHE A 236 -9.56 3.02 7.38
N PHE A 237 -8.56 3.85 7.69
CA PHE A 237 -7.50 3.48 8.63
C PHE A 237 -8.00 3.34 10.07
N ASP A 238 -8.89 4.21 10.51
CA ASP A 238 -9.50 4.12 11.83
C ASP A 238 -10.22 2.76 11.99
N ARG A 239 -11.05 2.37 11.00
CA ARG A 239 -11.79 1.10 11.01
C ARG A 239 -10.91 -0.14 10.80
N LEU A 240 -9.79 -0.01 10.07
CA LEU A 240 -8.87 -1.12 9.82
C LEU A 240 -8.24 -1.64 11.12
N GLY A 241 -7.96 -0.73 12.06
CA GLY A 241 -7.42 -1.07 13.38
C GLY A 241 -8.42 -1.78 14.31
N GLU A 242 -9.72 -1.77 13.99
CA GLU A 242 -10.78 -2.36 14.80
C GLU A 242 -11.13 -3.81 14.42
N LEU A 243 -10.49 -4.37 13.40
CA LEU A 243 -10.84 -5.69 12.87
C LEU A 243 -10.34 -6.83 13.76
N PRO A 244 -11.21 -7.76 14.21
CA PRO A 244 -10.86 -8.78 15.21
C PRO A 244 -9.96 -9.90 14.69
N TYR A 245 -9.82 -10.08 13.38
CA TYR A 245 -9.01 -11.14 12.77
C TYR A 245 -7.62 -10.68 12.33
N VAL A 246 -7.21 -9.47 12.72
CA VAL A 246 -5.81 -8.99 12.57
C VAL A 246 -4.86 -9.76 13.50
N GLU A 247 -5.39 -10.48 14.49
CA GLU A 247 -4.62 -10.91 15.65
C GLU A 247 -3.59 -12.04 15.46
N ASN A 248 -3.59 -12.85 14.38
CA ASN A 248 -2.82 -14.11 14.51
C ASN A 248 -2.19 -14.84 13.30
N ASN A 249 -2.22 -14.36 12.05
CA ASN A 249 -1.51 -15.10 10.98
C ASN A 249 -0.96 -14.17 9.89
N ASN A 250 0.34 -14.31 9.60
CA ASN A 250 1.22 -13.50 8.74
C ASN A 250 0.78 -13.30 7.25
N TYR A 251 -0.46 -13.55 6.83
CA TYR A 251 -0.80 -13.70 5.41
C TYR A 251 -1.35 -12.45 4.70
N ASN A 252 -1.60 -11.34 5.40
CA ASN A 252 -2.35 -10.20 4.87
C ASN A 252 -1.75 -8.84 5.30
N LYS A 253 -1.40 -7.96 4.34
CA LYS A 253 -0.75 -6.66 4.62
C LYS A 253 -1.25 -5.53 3.73
N ILE A 254 -1.75 -4.45 4.33
CA ILE A 254 -1.88 -3.16 3.65
C ILE A 254 -0.62 -2.34 3.92
N ARG A 255 0.13 -2.03 2.88
CA ARG A 255 1.29 -1.14 2.87
C ARG A 255 0.85 0.19 2.28
N ILE A 256 1.29 1.28 2.91
CA ILE A 256 0.89 2.62 2.52
C ILE A 256 2.16 3.38 2.13
N ARG A 257 2.16 3.92 0.90
CA ARG A 257 3.16 4.89 0.43
C ARG A 257 2.41 6.20 0.20
N ILE A 258 2.89 7.26 0.85
CA ILE A 258 2.30 8.59 0.70
C ILE A 258 3.16 9.32 -0.33
N GLU A 259 2.55 9.66 -1.47
CA GLU A 259 3.14 10.50 -2.51
C GLU A 259 2.69 11.94 -2.25
N GLY A 260 3.57 12.80 -1.76
CA GLY A 260 3.25 14.19 -1.42
C GLY A 260 3.28 15.11 -2.64
N LYS A 261 2.61 14.70 -3.73
CA LYS A 261 2.59 15.45 -5.00
C LYS A 261 2.01 16.86 -4.82
N ASN A 262 1.16 17.06 -3.81
CA ASN A 262 0.41 18.31 -3.58
C ASN A 262 -0.44 18.74 -4.78
N GLU A 263 -0.80 17.78 -5.63
CA GLU A 263 -1.71 17.99 -6.75
C GLU A 263 -3.14 17.57 -6.35
N GLY A 264 -3.31 16.89 -5.23
CA GLY A 264 -4.61 16.39 -4.76
C GLY A 264 -4.99 15.10 -5.48
N HIS A 265 -6.20 15.01 -6.02
CA HIS A 265 -6.71 13.77 -6.64
C HIS A 265 -6.17 13.54 -8.06
N HIS A 266 -4.84 13.54 -8.23
CA HIS A 266 -4.16 13.38 -9.52
C HIS A 266 -3.27 12.14 -9.56
N GLN A 267 -3.41 11.38 -10.64
CA GLN A 267 -2.61 10.19 -10.92
C GLN A 267 -1.14 10.53 -11.18
N MET A 268 -0.26 9.55 -10.93
CA MET A 268 1.19 9.63 -11.09
C MET A 268 1.53 9.70 -12.56
N SER A 269 2.71 10.24 -12.83
CA SER A 269 3.36 10.06 -14.12
C SER A 269 3.54 8.56 -14.42
N GLN A 270 3.63 8.25 -15.71
CA GLN A 270 3.90 6.89 -16.15
C GLN A 270 5.17 6.30 -15.54
N MET A 271 6.24 7.10 -15.46
CA MET A 271 7.52 6.64 -14.94
C MET A 271 7.45 6.29 -13.46
N ASN A 272 6.84 7.15 -12.64
CA ASN A 272 6.71 6.93 -11.19
C ASN A 272 5.87 5.69 -10.88
N LEU A 273 4.81 5.46 -11.67
CA LEU A 273 3.98 4.29 -11.50
C LEU A 273 4.68 3.00 -11.94
N LEU A 274 5.41 3.03 -13.06
CA LEU A 274 6.23 1.88 -13.47
C LEU A 274 7.29 1.55 -12.41
N ASP A 275 7.87 2.57 -11.77
CA ASP A 275 8.78 2.39 -10.65
C ASP A 275 8.10 1.78 -9.42
N ALA A 276 6.91 2.27 -9.05
CA ALA A 276 6.12 1.71 -7.96
C ALA A 276 5.77 0.24 -8.19
N ILE A 277 5.35 -0.12 -9.41
CA ILE A 277 5.09 -1.52 -9.79
C ILE A 277 6.38 -2.34 -9.65
N GLY A 278 7.51 -1.86 -10.18
CA GLY A 278 8.81 -2.54 -10.04
C GLY A 278 9.23 -2.76 -8.58
N ASN A 279 9.01 -1.78 -7.69
CA ASN A 279 9.28 -1.92 -6.26
C ASN A 279 8.40 -3.01 -5.62
N VAL A 280 7.11 -3.07 -5.97
CA VAL A 280 6.20 -4.11 -5.49
C VAL A 280 6.67 -5.49 -5.94
N GLU A 281 7.10 -5.62 -7.20
CA GLU A 281 7.64 -6.88 -7.70
C GLU A 281 8.90 -7.34 -6.98
N LEU A 282 9.81 -6.40 -6.71
CA LEU A 282 11.02 -6.69 -5.93
C LEU A 282 10.66 -7.19 -4.53
N ILE A 283 9.65 -6.61 -3.88
CA ILE A 283 9.18 -7.08 -2.57
C ILE A 283 8.53 -8.47 -2.69
N MET A 284 7.70 -8.71 -3.70
CA MET A 284 7.09 -10.02 -3.95
C MET A 284 8.15 -11.09 -4.22
N ASP A 285 9.21 -10.76 -4.93
CA ASP A 285 10.32 -11.64 -5.23
C ASP A 285 11.22 -11.88 -4.00
N ALA A 286 11.42 -10.86 -3.16
CA ALA A 286 12.13 -10.99 -1.89
C ALA A 286 11.38 -11.85 -0.87
N GLU A 287 10.05 -11.76 -0.84
CA GLU A 287 9.20 -12.67 -0.05
C GLU A 287 9.30 -14.13 -0.54
N LYS A 288 9.78 -14.37 -1.76
CA LYS A 288 10.14 -15.68 -2.31
C LYS A 288 11.63 -16.06 -2.10
N GLY A 289 12.41 -15.25 -1.41
CA GLY A 289 13.83 -15.51 -1.12
C GLY A 289 14.83 -15.01 -2.17
N LYS A 290 14.45 -14.10 -3.07
CA LYS A 290 15.37 -13.44 -4.02
C LYS A 290 15.99 -12.17 -3.40
N SER A 291 17.27 -11.88 -3.69
CA SER A 291 17.98 -10.71 -3.14
C SER A 291 17.46 -9.39 -3.73
N LEU A 292 17.30 -8.36 -2.88
CA LEU A 292 16.90 -7.00 -3.28
C LEU A 292 18.11 -6.18 -3.78
N PRO A 293 17.98 -5.38 -4.86
CA PRO A 293 18.93 -4.34 -5.21
C PRO A 293 18.68 -3.06 -4.40
N ALA A 294 19.75 -2.32 -4.07
CA ALA A 294 19.69 -1.07 -3.32
C ALA A 294 19.04 0.07 -4.14
N ARG A 295 18.22 0.94 -3.50
CA ARG A 295 17.59 2.11 -4.13
C ARG A 295 17.60 3.36 -3.23
N ASN A 296 17.70 4.52 -3.90
CA ASN A 296 17.92 5.87 -3.37
C ASN A 296 16.66 6.52 -2.74
N THR A 297 16.90 7.39 -1.75
CA THR A 297 15.93 8.10 -0.91
C THR A 297 15.84 9.59 -1.27
N GLU A 298 14.66 10.07 -1.68
CA GLU A 298 14.28 11.49 -1.67
C GLU A 298 12.87 11.60 -1.05
N VAL A 299 12.77 11.97 0.23
CA VAL A 299 11.50 12.03 1.01
C VAL A 299 11.30 13.39 1.71
N ASN A 300 12.28 14.31 1.67
CA ASN A 300 12.34 15.42 2.63
C ASN A 300 11.66 16.75 2.23
N GLU A 301 11.32 16.98 0.95
CA GLU A 301 10.74 18.27 0.53
C GLU A 301 9.20 18.32 0.63
N GLU A 302 8.54 17.17 0.50
CA GLU A 302 7.08 17.06 0.37
C GLU A 302 6.33 17.13 1.72
N PHE A 303 6.95 16.66 2.80
CA PHE A 303 6.37 16.69 4.16
C PHE A 303 6.08 18.12 4.64
N ASN A 304 6.90 19.09 4.25
CA ASN A 304 6.82 20.48 4.73
C ASN A 304 5.59 21.25 4.19
N GLN A 305 4.85 20.69 3.22
CA GLN A 305 3.70 21.35 2.58
C GLN A 305 2.33 20.86 3.09
N LEU A 306 2.31 19.82 3.93
CA LEU A 306 1.11 19.32 4.58
C LEU A 306 0.56 20.31 5.63
N SER A 307 -0.74 20.27 5.92
CA SER A 307 -1.28 21.02 7.07
C SER A 307 -0.68 20.52 8.39
N SER A 308 -0.57 21.38 9.39
CA SER A 308 0.01 21.05 10.70
C SER A 308 -0.63 19.81 11.35
N THR A 309 -1.95 19.64 11.21
CA THR A 309 -2.68 18.46 11.72
C THR A 309 -2.33 17.17 10.97
N GLN A 310 -2.13 17.24 9.66
CA GLN A 310 -1.74 16.08 8.84
C GLN A 310 -0.27 15.71 9.07
N GLN A 311 0.60 16.72 9.20
CA GLN A 311 1.99 16.54 9.62
C GLN A 311 2.02 15.80 10.96
N GLU A 312 1.35 16.32 12.00
CA GLU A 312 1.31 15.69 13.34
C GLU A 312 0.90 14.21 13.31
N MET A 313 -0.09 13.85 12.49
CA MET A 313 -0.53 12.46 12.40
C MET A 313 0.44 11.56 11.63
N LEU A 314 1.20 12.07 10.66
CA LEU A 314 2.14 11.27 9.86
C LEU A 314 3.52 11.18 10.49
N LEU A 315 3.95 12.22 11.23
CA LEU A 315 5.22 12.25 11.96
C LEU A 315 5.44 10.95 12.74
N LYS A 316 4.43 10.50 13.48
CA LYS A 316 4.55 9.32 14.34
C LYS A 316 4.92 8.04 13.60
N TYR A 317 4.53 7.92 12.33
CA TYR A 317 4.71 6.71 11.53
C TYR A 317 6.04 6.63 10.77
N ILE A 318 6.71 7.77 10.59
CA ILE A 318 7.95 7.86 9.81
C ILE A 318 9.17 8.28 10.65
N THR A 319 8.93 8.78 11.88
CA THR A 319 9.99 9.27 12.77
C THR A 319 10.76 8.12 13.42
N GLY A 320 12.04 8.00 13.08
CA GLY A 320 12.99 7.18 13.83
C GLY A 320 13.34 7.82 15.16
N ARG A 321 13.27 7.05 16.26
CA ARG A 321 13.68 7.49 17.59
C ARG A 321 14.94 6.74 18.02
N ILE A 322 15.93 7.48 18.50
CA ILE A 322 17.20 6.94 18.99
C ILE A 322 17.37 7.37 20.46
N ASP A 323 17.50 6.38 21.35
CA ASP A 323 17.89 6.62 22.75
C ASP A 323 19.36 6.21 22.95
N ILE A 324 20.19 7.10 23.48
CA ILE A 324 21.62 6.87 23.71
C ILE A 324 21.94 7.14 25.18
N VAL A 325 22.38 6.12 25.91
CA VAL A 325 22.62 6.17 27.36
C VAL A 325 24.00 5.66 27.68
N ASN A 326 24.77 6.40 28.49
CA ASN A 326 25.98 5.87 29.11
C ASN A 326 25.69 5.52 30.58
N TYR A 327 25.61 4.23 30.88
CA TYR A 327 25.38 3.74 32.24
C TYR A 327 26.67 3.77 33.07
N GLY A 328 26.53 4.17 34.33
CA GLY A 328 27.57 4.28 35.35
C GLY A 328 27.40 5.54 36.19
N GLU A 329 28.03 5.56 37.36
CA GLU A 329 27.93 6.67 38.32
C GLU A 329 28.46 7.97 37.71
N ASN A 330 27.61 9.01 37.68
CA ASN A 330 27.91 10.30 37.05
C ASN A 330 28.26 10.20 35.55
N ASN A 331 27.86 9.14 34.85
CA ASN A 331 28.08 9.00 33.41
C ASN A 331 27.07 9.81 32.61
N SER A 332 27.49 10.30 31.45
CA SER A 332 26.58 10.99 30.52
C SER A 332 27.01 10.83 29.06
N VAL A 333 26.13 11.28 28.17
CA VAL A 333 26.35 11.34 26.72
C VAL A 333 26.15 12.77 26.26
N GLU A 334 27.10 13.27 25.50
CA GLU A 334 27.06 14.58 24.85
C GLU A 334 26.94 14.39 23.34
N LEU A 335 25.96 15.05 22.71
CA LEU A 335 25.83 15.08 21.25
C LEU A 335 26.80 16.14 20.71
N LEU A 336 27.75 15.72 19.87
CA LEU A 336 28.72 16.61 19.24
C LEU A 336 28.26 17.06 17.85
N GLU A 337 27.79 16.12 17.03
CA GLU A 337 27.40 16.38 15.63
C GLU A 337 26.19 15.54 15.24
N SER A 338 25.42 16.05 14.27
CA SER A 338 24.27 15.39 13.64
C SER A 338 24.24 15.73 12.16
N SER A 339 23.89 14.78 11.28
CA SER A 339 23.60 15.08 9.87
C SER A 339 22.25 15.77 9.67
N ASP A 340 21.33 15.64 10.62
CA ASP A 340 20.05 16.35 10.62
C ASP A 340 20.20 17.70 11.36
N ALA A 341 20.17 18.80 10.59
CA ALA A 341 20.35 20.15 11.10
C ALA A 341 19.19 20.65 11.98
N LYS A 342 18.02 20.00 11.91
CA LYS A 342 16.84 20.32 12.72
C LYS A 342 16.70 19.39 13.93
N LEU A 343 17.69 18.51 14.16
CA LEU A 343 17.62 17.50 15.18
C LEU A 343 17.56 18.10 16.59
N GLY A 344 16.39 17.98 17.23
CA GLY A 344 16.24 18.20 18.66
C GLY A 344 16.65 16.96 19.46
N TYR A 345 17.15 17.15 20.67
CA TYR A 345 17.32 16.07 21.63
C TYR A 345 16.85 16.49 23.02
N LYS A 346 16.47 15.51 23.84
CA LYS A 346 16.06 15.69 25.23
C LYS A 346 16.92 14.79 26.11
N LYS A 347 17.25 15.26 27.31
CA LYS A 347 17.83 14.37 28.34
C LYS A 347 16.81 13.30 28.69
N ILE A 348 17.29 12.08 28.86
CA ILE A 348 16.45 10.97 29.29
C ILE A 348 16.03 11.17 30.75
N GLY A 349 14.72 11.21 30.99
CA GLY A 349 14.14 11.39 32.34
C GLY A 349 13.64 10.10 32.99
N TRP A 350 13.76 8.95 32.32
CA TRP A 350 13.31 7.65 32.83
C TRP A 350 14.43 6.80 33.46
N ILE A 351 15.64 7.35 33.56
CA ILE A 351 16.80 6.73 34.21
C ILE A 351 17.13 7.53 35.46
N ASP A 352 17.46 6.83 36.54
CA ASP A 352 18.00 7.46 37.73
C ASP A 352 19.34 8.14 37.39
N PRO A 353 19.50 9.46 37.63
CA PRO A 353 20.74 10.18 37.32
C PRO A 353 22.00 9.57 37.95
N SER A 354 21.86 8.81 39.04
CA SER A 354 22.98 8.10 39.69
C SER A 354 23.42 6.83 38.94
N GLU A 355 22.55 6.24 38.11
CA GLU A 355 22.83 5.04 37.32
C GLU A 355 23.36 5.35 35.92
N GLY A 356 23.27 6.62 35.50
CA GLY A 356 23.78 7.13 34.24
C GLY A 356 22.85 8.16 33.62
N SER A 357 23.28 8.71 32.49
CA SER A 357 22.53 9.73 31.77
C SER A 357 22.68 9.55 30.27
N GLY A 358 21.76 10.16 29.53
CA GLY A 358 21.67 9.98 28.09
C GLY A 358 20.74 10.97 27.42
N ILE A 359 20.64 10.81 26.11
CA ILE A 359 19.81 11.63 25.24
C ILE A 359 18.82 10.77 24.46
N THR A 360 17.63 11.31 24.23
CA THR A 360 16.68 10.81 23.24
C THR A 360 16.58 11.83 22.13
N THR A 361 16.67 11.36 20.89
CA THR A 361 16.49 12.16 19.70
C THR A 361 15.56 11.47 18.70
N GLN A 362 15.00 12.26 17.79
CA GLN A 362 13.96 11.88 16.85
C GLN A 362 14.24 12.56 15.52
N SER A 363 14.22 11.81 14.42
CA SER A 363 14.44 12.35 13.08
C SER A 363 13.43 11.77 12.09
N LEU A 364 13.10 12.58 11.09
CA LEU A 364 12.24 12.22 9.95
C LEU A 364 13.04 11.86 8.70
N ALA A 365 14.36 12.08 8.72
CA ALA A 365 15.18 12.07 7.51
C ALA A 365 15.32 10.68 6.86
N GLY A 366 14.90 9.60 7.54
CA GLY A 366 15.09 8.21 7.09
C GLY A 366 16.54 7.73 7.17
N ASN A 367 17.47 8.62 7.46
CA ASN A 367 18.87 8.34 7.74
C ASN A 367 19.41 9.39 8.72
N LEU A 368 20.36 9.00 9.56
CA LEU A 368 20.92 9.86 10.59
C LEU A 368 22.35 9.44 10.93
N ASP A 369 23.27 10.39 10.82
CA ASP A 369 24.61 10.29 11.37
C ASP A 369 24.68 11.07 12.68
N LEU A 370 25.24 10.45 13.72
CA LEU A 370 25.45 11.08 15.02
C LEU A 370 26.88 10.88 15.48
N THR A 371 27.51 11.94 15.96
CA THR A 371 28.75 11.85 16.74
C THR A 371 28.43 12.18 18.18
N VAL A 372 28.68 11.23 19.09
CA VAL A 372 28.47 11.43 20.53
C VAL A 372 29.75 11.20 21.31
N MET A 373 29.93 11.91 22.42
CA MET A 373 31.00 11.70 23.39
C MET A 373 30.44 11.10 24.68
N CYS A 374 31.05 10.01 25.14
CA CYS A 374 30.71 9.38 26.40
C CYS A 374 31.55 9.99 27.52
N LYS A 375 30.91 10.59 28.53
CA LYS A 375 31.59 11.05 29.75
C LYS A 375 31.66 9.92 30.76
N ASN A 376 32.86 9.74 31.31
CA ASN A 376 33.24 8.69 32.23
C ASN A 376 33.18 7.27 31.63
N LYS A 377 34.00 6.38 32.18
CA LYS A 377 34.04 4.97 31.78
C LYS A 377 32.70 4.32 32.12
N GLY A 378 32.13 3.61 31.15
CA GLY A 378 30.77 3.11 31.31
C GLY A 378 30.34 2.07 30.31
N LYS A 379 29.03 1.89 30.24
CA LYS A 379 28.34 0.99 29.31
C LYS A 379 27.39 1.83 28.46
N LEU A 380 27.81 2.12 27.23
CA LEU A 380 26.99 2.82 26.25
C LEU A 380 25.93 1.88 25.70
N THR A 381 24.67 2.27 25.78
CA THR A 381 23.53 1.58 25.20
C THR A 381 22.85 2.48 24.19
N ILE A 382 22.62 1.96 22.99
CA ILE A 382 21.92 2.65 21.91
C ILE A 382 20.66 1.84 21.61
N SER A 383 19.50 2.47 21.69
CA SER A 383 18.22 1.86 21.36
C SER A 383 17.63 2.52 20.12
N LEU A 384 17.32 1.71 19.11
CA LEU A 384 16.59 2.13 17.92
C LEU A 384 15.11 1.79 18.13
N ARG A 385 14.23 2.79 18.02
CA ARG A 385 12.79 2.67 18.31
C ARG A 385 11.96 3.45 17.30
N SER A 386 10.66 3.17 17.30
CA SER A 386 9.64 4.08 16.78
C SER A 386 9.13 5.04 17.85
N MET A 387 8.23 5.93 17.43
CA MET A 387 7.57 6.89 18.30
C MET A 387 6.68 6.23 19.35
N TYR A 388 6.61 6.87 20.51
CA TYR A 388 5.60 6.56 21.52
C TYR A 388 4.26 7.12 21.07
N TYR A 389 3.25 6.27 20.93
CA TYR A 389 1.89 6.71 20.62
C TYR A 389 0.89 5.93 21.48
N LYS A 390 -0.08 6.64 22.05
CA LYS A 390 -1.19 6.06 22.79
C LYS A 390 -2.49 6.20 22.00
N GLY A 391 -3.26 5.12 21.92
CA GLY A 391 -4.62 5.11 21.38
C GLY A 391 -5.63 5.77 22.32
N THR A 392 -6.87 5.90 21.84
CA THR A 392 -8.01 6.44 22.59
C THR A 392 -8.43 5.54 23.76
N ASP A 393 -8.07 4.26 23.71
CA ASP A 393 -8.22 3.25 24.75
C ASP A 393 -7.09 3.26 25.80
N ASN A 394 -6.17 4.23 25.70
CA ASN A 394 -5.01 4.42 26.57
C ASN A 394 -3.91 3.33 26.42
N ASN A 395 -4.04 2.43 25.43
CA ASN A 395 -3.02 1.44 25.09
C ASN A 395 -1.93 2.05 24.21
N ILE A 396 -0.70 1.55 24.31
CA ILE A 396 0.41 1.99 23.45
C ILE A 396 0.23 1.32 22.09
N PHE A 397 0.03 2.14 21.06
CA PHE A 397 -0.17 1.69 19.69
C PHE A 397 1.19 1.32 19.06
N PRO A 398 1.35 0.10 18.52
CA PRO A 398 2.61 -0.33 17.95
C PRO A 398 2.84 0.28 16.56
N ILE A 399 3.72 1.28 16.49
CA ILE A 399 4.24 1.80 15.23
C ILE A 399 5.53 1.06 14.90
N TYR A 400 5.63 0.40 13.76
CA TYR A 400 6.84 -0.36 13.40
C TYR A 400 7.69 0.36 12.38
N LEU A 401 9.00 0.42 12.65
CA LEU A 401 10.02 0.92 11.72
C LEU A 401 11.02 -0.17 11.39
N ASP A 402 11.60 -0.07 10.22
CA ASP A 402 12.66 -0.97 9.77
C ASP A 402 13.99 -0.26 9.70
N PHE A 403 14.87 -0.56 10.64
CA PHE A 403 16.24 -0.08 10.59
C PHE A 403 17.02 -0.97 9.61
N THR A 404 17.26 -0.46 8.41
CA THR A 404 17.92 -1.18 7.32
C THR A 404 19.42 -1.17 7.45
N ARG A 405 19.98 -0.15 8.14
CA ARG A 405 21.40 -0.06 8.41
C ARG A 405 21.65 0.58 9.76
N PHE A 406 22.60 0.00 10.50
CA PHE A 406 23.13 0.61 11.70
C PHE A 406 24.60 0.29 11.83
N THR A 407 25.45 1.31 11.93
CA THR A 407 26.89 1.15 12.16
C THR A 407 27.34 1.94 13.38
N VAL A 408 28.38 1.43 14.05
CA VAL A 408 29.03 2.06 15.19
C VAL A 408 30.54 2.09 14.93
N ASN A 409 31.13 3.27 14.80
CA ASN A 409 32.54 3.47 14.44
C ASN A 409 32.93 2.65 13.18
N ASN A 410 32.12 2.76 12.12
CA ASN A 410 32.27 2.02 10.84
C ASN A 410 32.11 0.50 10.93
N LYS A 411 31.81 -0.06 12.12
CA LYS A 411 31.45 -1.47 12.26
C LYS A 411 29.95 -1.62 12.02
N THR A 412 29.58 -2.41 11.01
CA THR A 412 28.18 -2.75 10.74
C THR A 412 27.61 -3.60 11.86
N ILE A 413 26.47 -3.16 12.40
CA ILE A 413 25.70 -3.81 13.45
C ILE A 413 24.39 -4.38 12.89
N VAL A 414 23.75 -3.65 11.96
CA VAL A 414 22.58 -4.08 11.16
C VAL A 414 22.85 -3.75 9.69
N ASP A 415 22.54 -4.67 8.76
CA ASP A 415 22.86 -4.54 7.34
C ASP A 415 21.77 -4.97 6.34
N ASN A 416 20.62 -5.47 6.82
CA ASN A 416 19.57 -6.00 5.97
C ASN A 416 18.18 -5.51 6.38
N SER A 417 17.76 -5.71 7.63
CA SER A 417 16.47 -5.25 8.17
C SER A 417 16.37 -5.60 9.65
N GLU A 418 15.98 -4.64 10.50
CA GLU A 418 15.72 -4.85 11.92
C GLU A 418 14.48 -4.07 12.34
N VAL A 419 13.46 -4.79 12.79
CA VAL A 419 12.11 -4.23 12.92
C VAL A 419 11.78 -3.97 14.36
N VAL A 420 11.51 -2.71 14.64
CA VAL A 420 11.38 -2.20 16.00
C VAL A 420 10.07 -1.47 16.16
N TRP A 421 9.57 -1.46 17.39
CA TRP A 421 8.56 -0.50 17.83
C TRP A 421 8.88 0.01 19.22
N HIS A 422 8.09 0.94 19.74
CA HIS A 422 8.36 1.58 21.02
C HIS A 422 8.71 0.61 22.16
N ASN A 423 7.93 -0.47 22.31
CA ASN A 423 8.12 -1.46 23.39
C ASN A 423 9.06 -2.61 23.02
N LYS A 424 9.38 -2.82 21.73
CA LYS A 424 10.37 -3.80 21.28
C LYS A 424 11.45 -3.11 20.45
N PRO A 425 12.37 -2.38 21.12
CA PRO A 425 13.47 -1.70 20.45
C PRO A 425 14.60 -2.66 20.09
N TYR A 426 15.37 -2.32 19.06
CA TYR A 426 16.70 -2.90 18.89
C TYR A 426 17.65 -2.23 19.88
N ARG A 427 18.48 -3.01 20.57
CA ARG A 427 19.44 -2.48 21.56
C ARG A 427 20.84 -2.97 21.27
N TYR A 428 21.74 -2.03 21.06
CA TYR A 428 23.17 -2.29 21.01
C TYR A 428 23.85 -1.80 22.27
N THR A 429 24.89 -2.50 22.71
CA THR A 429 25.66 -2.09 23.89
C THR A 429 27.15 -2.32 23.69
N LYS A 430 27.96 -1.36 24.13
CA LYS A 430 29.42 -1.49 24.21
C LYS A 430 29.96 -0.87 25.50
N LYS A 431 31.09 -1.38 25.99
CA LYS A 431 31.89 -0.67 26.99
C LYS A 431 32.52 0.55 26.33
N VAL A 432 32.59 1.65 27.07
CA VAL A 432 33.21 2.89 26.63
C VAL A 432 34.18 3.42 27.68
N LYS A 433 35.23 4.10 27.22
CA LYS A 433 36.17 4.85 28.06
C LYS A 433 35.64 6.26 28.30
N ASP A 434 36.22 6.92 29.29
CA ASP A 434 36.00 8.35 29.49
C ASP A 434 36.43 9.14 28.25
N ASN A 435 35.59 10.10 27.86
CA ASN A 435 35.68 10.93 26.65
C ASN A 435 35.78 10.13 25.34
N GLU A 436 35.31 8.88 25.31
CA GLU A 436 35.27 8.10 24.07
C GLU A 436 34.25 8.69 23.09
N ILE A 437 34.70 8.99 21.87
CA ILE A 437 33.85 9.43 20.77
C ILE A 437 33.30 8.21 20.04
N VAL A 438 31.99 8.22 19.81
CA VAL A 438 31.25 7.17 19.11
C VAL A 438 30.49 7.80 17.95
N LYS A 439 30.79 7.33 16.74
CA LYS A 439 30.11 7.71 15.50
C LYS A 439 29.07 6.65 15.15
N LEU A 440 27.85 7.10 14.88
CA LEU A 440 26.71 6.28 14.53
C LEU A 440 26.28 6.66 13.12
N HIS A 441 25.93 5.66 12.33
CA HIS A 441 25.21 5.85 11.07
C HIS A 441 24.00 4.92 11.09
N ILE A 442 22.82 5.48 10.88
CA ILE A 442 21.55 4.79 11.08
C ILE A 442 20.68 5.09 9.87
N GLU A 443 20.14 4.07 9.21
CA GLU A 443 19.15 4.20 8.15
C GLU A 443 17.90 3.42 8.57
N TRP A 444 16.73 3.98 8.28
CA TRP A 444 15.47 3.28 8.44
C TRP A 444 14.50 3.61 7.33
N LEU A 445 13.67 2.64 7.02
CA LEU A 445 12.50 2.84 6.19
C LEU A 445 11.27 2.97 7.09
N PRO A 446 10.39 3.93 6.81
CA PRO A 446 9.04 3.85 7.32
C PRO A 446 8.40 2.60 6.70
N PHE A 447 7.90 1.70 7.55
CA PHE A 447 7.17 0.48 7.20
C PHE A 447 7.95 -0.58 6.39
N ASN A 448 8.02 -1.81 6.90
CA ASN A 448 8.55 -2.96 6.16
C ASN A 448 7.69 -4.22 6.27
N LYS A 449 8.23 -5.34 5.76
CA LYS A 449 7.61 -6.66 5.78
C LYS A 449 7.25 -7.17 7.19
N GLU A 450 7.89 -6.71 8.26
CA GLU A 450 7.50 -7.01 9.65
C GLU A 450 6.75 -5.88 10.34
N SER A 451 6.44 -4.76 9.67
CA SER A 451 5.50 -3.74 10.17
C SER A 451 4.05 -4.24 10.25
N TYR A 452 3.87 -5.57 10.32
CA TYR A 452 2.73 -6.21 10.93
C TYR A 452 2.45 -5.54 12.27
N PHE A 453 1.24 -5.00 12.40
CA PHE A 453 0.57 -4.93 13.69
C PHE A 453 0.70 -6.29 14.37
N LYS A 454 1.57 -6.42 15.38
CA LYS A 454 1.64 -7.56 16.28
C LYS A 454 1.37 -7.08 17.70
N LYS A 455 0.08 -7.19 18.03
CA LYS A 455 -0.67 -6.74 19.22
C LYS A 455 -0.89 -5.24 19.30
#